data_AF-A0A851GPG3-F1
#
_entry.id   AF-A0A851GPG3-F1
#
_cell.length_a   1.000
_cell.length_b   1.000
_cell.length_c   1.000
_cell.angle_alpha   90.00
_cell.angle_beta   90.00
_cell.angle_gamma   90.00
#
_symmetry.space_group_name_H-M   'P 1'
#
loop_
_entity.id
_entity.type
_entity.pdbx_description
1 polymer ?
#
loop_
_entity_poly.entity_id
_entity_poly.type
_entity_poly.pdbx_seq_one_letter_code
_entity_poly.pdbx_strand_id
1 'polypeptide(L)'
;MKAIIFRLQIIVVVSLLLTSCTNQQEVVIGNSEVIEEDPGDVMYTNSTIIIQLTSLQLDSLEKKVGTSNFHIGQGDYVFYANAMTGFFKDKNVVNYTFSGVHSLRYKNAEGKVMQYDLEQNGESWQLYFYSPEKGFRRIDFVDYESAFEEFFNQ
;
A
#
# COMPACT_ATOMS: atom_id res chain seq x y z
N MET A 1 4.92 -25.75 42.66
CA MET A 1 3.85 -26.09 41.69
C MET A 1 4.00 -25.18 40.49
N LYS A 2 4.13 -25.75 39.28
CA LYS A 2 4.39 -25.05 38.03
C LYS A 2 3.11 -24.35 37.54
N ALA A 3 3.15 -23.03 37.33
CA ALA A 3 2.10 -22.32 36.63
C ALA A 3 2.34 -22.45 35.12
N ILE A 4 1.44 -23.13 34.44
CA ILE A 4 1.44 -23.33 32.98
C ILE A 4 0.87 -22.05 32.37
N ILE A 5 1.69 -21.33 31.60
CA ILE A 5 1.28 -20.18 30.80
C ILE A 5 0.61 -20.75 29.53
N PHE A 6 -0.71 -20.66 29.45
CA PHE A 6 -1.44 -20.91 28.20
C PHE A 6 -1.17 -19.74 27.24
N ARG A 7 -0.41 -20.00 26.17
CA ARG A 7 -0.35 -19.09 25.02
C ARG A 7 -1.68 -19.17 24.28
N LEU A 8 -2.47 -18.10 24.38
CA LEU A 8 -3.68 -17.92 23.58
C LEU A 8 -3.25 -17.58 22.14
N GLN A 9 -3.36 -18.54 21.22
CA GLN A 9 -3.32 -18.24 19.79
C GLN A 9 -4.63 -17.56 19.44
N ILE A 10 -4.60 -16.24 19.19
CA ILE A 10 -5.75 -15.50 18.69
C ILE A 10 -5.92 -15.89 17.22
N ILE A 11 -6.92 -16.71 16.95
CA ILE A 11 -7.41 -16.96 15.58
C ILE A 11 -8.34 -15.78 15.26
N VAL A 12 -7.88 -14.87 14.39
CA VAL A 12 -8.73 -13.80 13.86
C VAL A 12 -9.47 -14.38 12.66
N VAL A 13 -10.77 -14.62 12.84
CA VAL A 13 -11.71 -14.93 11.77
C VAL A 13 -12.15 -13.61 11.13
N VAL A 14 -11.77 -13.37 9.89
CA VAL A 14 -12.22 -12.19 9.13
C VAL A 14 -13.62 -12.49 8.57
N SER A 15 -14.64 -11.93 9.19
CA SER A 15 -16.02 -11.92 8.67
C SER A 15 -16.18 -10.77 7.68
N LEU A 16 -16.43 -11.08 6.40
CA LEU A 16 -16.91 -10.11 5.42
C LEU A 16 -18.34 -9.66 5.80
N LEU A 17 -18.50 -8.39 6.17
CA LEU A 17 -19.80 -7.73 6.26
C LEU A 17 -19.80 -6.49 5.36
N LEU A 18 -20.58 -6.59 4.28
CA LEU A 18 -21.01 -5.49 3.43
C LEU A 18 -22.06 -4.65 4.17
N THR A 19 -21.78 -3.38 4.46
CA THR A 19 -22.83 -2.37 4.69
C THR A 19 -22.36 -0.94 4.39
N SER A 20 -23.08 -0.33 3.44
CA SER A 20 -23.32 1.08 3.08
C SER A 20 -22.42 2.25 3.56
N CYS A 21 -22.09 3.10 2.59
CA CYS A 21 -21.93 4.57 2.66
C CYS A 21 -21.17 5.15 3.86
N THR A 22 -19.85 5.01 3.85
CA THR A 22 -18.86 6.05 4.18
C THR A 22 -17.58 5.59 3.46
N ASN A 23 -16.84 6.45 2.76
CA ASN A 23 -15.54 6.07 2.15
C ASN A 23 -14.47 5.94 3.24
N GLN A 24 -14.64 4.97 4.15
CA GLN A 24 -13.60 4.49 5.05
C GLN A 24 -13.42 3.01 4.75
N GLN A 25 -12.20 2.63 4.42
CA GLN A 25 -11.85 1.24 4.15
C GLN A 25 -10.60 0.92 4.96
N GLU A 26 -10.79 0.13 6.02
CA GLU A 26 -9.70 -0.46 6.80
C GLU A 26 -8.96 -1.51 5.99
N VAL A 27 -7.63 -1.48 6.02
CA VAL A 27 -6.80 -2.65 5.77
C VAL A 27 -5.69 -2.71 6.83
N VAL A 28 -5.76 -3.71 7.70
CA VAL A 28 -4.83 -3.96 8.80
C VAL A 28 -3.66 -4.80 8.31
N ILE A 29 -2.40 -4.34 8.42
CA ILE A 29 -1.30 -5.30 8.52
C ILE A 29 -0.09 -4.87 9.39
N GLY A 30 -0.03 -5.46 10.58
CA GLY A 30 1.18 -5.90 11.31
C GLY A 30 2.08 -4.83 11.95
N ASN A 31 2.02 -4.70 13.29
CA ASN A 31 2.95 -4.08 14.27
C ASN A 31 3.66 -2.74 13.98
N SER A 32 3.60 -2.20 12.78
CA SER A 32 3.88 -0.80 12.48
C SER A 32 2.57 -0.04 12.64
N GLU A 33 2.59 1.09 13.34
CA GLU A 33 1.40 1.93 13.52
C GLU A 33 0.71 2.17 12.18
N VAL A 34 -0.55 1.75 12.09
CA VAL A 34 -1.43 2.13 10.98
C VAL A 34 -1.82 3.57 11.24
N ILE A 35 -1.21 4.47 10.48
CA ILE A 35 -1.63 5.86 10.45
C ILE A 35 -2.71 5.95 9.36
N GLU A 36 -3.98 5.93 9.78
CA GLU A 36 -5.10 6.37 8.93
C GLU A 36 -4.97 7.88 8.77
N GLU A 37 -4.36 8.31 7.67
CA GLU A 37 -4.15 9.72 7.39
C GLU A 37 -4.90 10.12 6.09
N ASP A 38 -5.49 11.31 6.14
CA ASP A 38 -6.31 11.89 5.08
C ASP A 38 -5.40 12.10 3.85
N PRO A 39 -5.89 12.11 2.59
CA PRO A 39 -5.06 12.34 1.40
C PRO A 39 -4.40 13.74 1.34
N GLY A 40 -4.48 14.53 2.42
CA GLY A 40 -3.75 15.77 2.65
C GLY A 40 -2.43 15.62 3.39
N ASP A 41 -2.10 14.43 3.90
CA ASP A 41 -0.95 14.23 4.76
C ASP A 41 0.38 14.24 4.01
N VAL A 42 1.36 14.82 4.70
CA VAL A 42 2.67 15.13 4.13
C VAL A 42 3.63 14.06 4.60
N MET A 43 4.03 13.15 3.71
CA MET A 43 5.03 12.14 4.04
C MET A 43 6.39 12.79 4.31
N TYR A 44 7.07 12.35 5.36
CA TYR A 44 8.36 12.94 5.79
C TYR A 44 9.40 11.90 6.20
N THR A 45 9.14 10.62 5.99
CA THR A 45 10.02 9.51 6.36
C THR A 45 10.01 8.42 5.29
N ASN A 46 10.93 7.46 5.40
CA ASN A 46 11.00 6.31 4.49
C ASN A 46 9.68 5.54 4.50
N SER A 47 9.10 5.37 3.31
CA SER A 47 7.74 4.87 3.19
C SER A 47 7.55 3.97 1.98
N THR A 48 6.71 2.95 2.13
CA THR A 48 6.10 2.23 1.01
C THR A 48 4.66 2.72 0.83
N ILE A 49 4.22 2.82 -0.41
CA ILE A 49 2.96 3.47 -0.74
C ILE A 49 2.27 2.64 -1.80
N ILE A 50 1.05 2.19 -1.50
CA ILE A 50 0.19 1.49 -2.43
C ILE A 50 -0.92 2.46 -2.86
N ILE A 51 -1.04 2.69 -4.17
CA ILE A 51 -2.15 3.43 -4.76
C ILE A 51 -3.11 2.43 -5.37
N GLN A 52 -4.37 2.49 -4.97
CA GLN A 52 -5.44 1.68 -5.55
C GLN A 52 -6.43 2.54 -6.34
N LEU A 53 -6.92 1.99 -7.45
CA LEU A 53 -8.00 2.62 -8.19
C LEU A 53 -9.31 2.60 -7.39
N THR A 54 -10.12 3.65 -7.57
CA THR A 54 -11.51 3.66 -7.08
C THR A 54 -12.37 2.67 -7.86
N SER A 55 -13.54 2.31 -7.33
CA SER A 55 -14.50 1.45 -8.06
C SER A 55 -14.83 1.97 -9.46
N LEU A 56 -15.02 3.28 -9.63
CA LEU A 56 -15.29 3.87 -10.95
C LEU A 56 -14.10 3.73 -11.92
N GLN A 57 -12.88 3.85 -11.40
CA GLN A 57 -11.66 3.67 -12.19
C GLN A 57 -11.43 2.19 -12.51
N LEU A 58 -11.74 1.27 -11.59
CA LEU A 58 -11.71 -0.18 -11.80
C LEU A 58 -12.71 -0.59 -12.88
N ASP A 59 -13.96 -0.12 -12.82
CA ASP A 59 -14.97 -0.38 -13.85
C ASP A 59 -14.53 0.14 -15.23
N SER A 60 -13.89 1.31 -15.25
CA SER A 60 -13.35 1.90 -16.48
C SER A 60 -12.19 1.09 -17.03
N LEU A 61 -11.32 0.60 -16.14
CA LEU A 61 -10.19 -0.25 -16.51
C LEU A 61 -10.67 -1.60 -17.05
N GLU A 62 -11.61 -2.26 -16.39
CA GLU A 62 -12.19 -3.53 -16.82
C GLU A 62 -12.78 -3.41 -18.24
N LYS A 63 -13.56 -2.36 -18.50
CA LYS A 63 -14.10 -2.08 -19.84
C LYS A 63 -13.01 -1.86 -20.89
N LYS A 64 -11.88 -1.28 -20.50
CA LYS A 64 -10.74 -0.99 -21.40
C LYS A 64 -9.93 -2.24 -21.75
N VAL A 65 -9.64 -3.11 -20.78
CA VAL A 65 -8.75 -4.27 -20.96
C VAL A 65 -9.48 -5.59 -21.20
N GLY A 66 -10.80 -5.60 -20.96
CA GLY A 66 -11.66 -6.77 -21.03
C GLY A 66 -11.68 -7.57 -19.72
N THR A 67 -12.87 -8.04 -19.33
CA THR A 67 -13.14 -8.76 -18.07
C THR A 67 -12.15 -9.88 -17.76
N SER A 68 -11.84 -10.75 -18.74
CA SER A 68 -10.92 -11.88 -18.51
C SER A 68 -9.51 -11.41 -18.13
N ASN A 69 -8.95 -10.43 -18.84
CA ASN A 69 -7.60 -9.93 -18.58
C ASN A 69 -7.57 -9.13 -17.27
N PHE A 70 -8.63 -8.39 -16.99
CA PHE A 70 -8.78 -7.65 -15.74
C PHE A 70 -8.72 -8.57 -14.53
N HIS A 71 -9.48 -9.67 -14.53
CA HIS A 71 -9.50 -10.62 -13.40
C HIS A 71 -8.19 -11.39 -13.24
N ILE A 72 -7.49 -11.71 -14.34
CA ILE A 72 -6.16 -12.32 -14.27
C ILE A 72 -5.20 -11.38 -13.55
N GLY A 73 -5.11 -10.12 -13.99
CA GLY A 73 -4.24 -9.14 -13.34
C GLY A 73 -4.59 -8.93 -11.87
N GLN A 74 -5.88 -8.79 -11.54
CA GLN A 74 -6.36 -8.66 -10.16
C GLN A 74 -5.90 -9.82 -9.26
N GLY A 75 -5.92 -11.06 -9.77
CA GLY A 75 -5.46 -12.23 -9.02
C GLY A 75 -3.98 -12.14 -8.64
N ASP A 76 -3.13 -11.75 -9.59
CA ASP A 76 -1.69 -11.59 -9.36
C ASP A 76 -1.42 -10.53 -8.31
N TYR A 77 -2.07 -9.37 -8.40
CA TYR A 77 -1.88 -8.31 -7.43
C TYR A 77 -2.33 -8.69 -6.01
N VAL A 78 -3.43 -9.43 -5.84
CA VAL A 78 -3.85 -9.92 -4.51
C VAL A 78 -2.78 -10.85 -3.92
N PHE A 79 -2.15 -11.69 -4.75
CA PHE A 79 -1.05 -12.53 -4.32
C PHE A 79 0.15 -11.68 -3.86
N TYR A 80 0.61 -10.75 -4.69
CA TYR A 80 1.77 -9.90 -4.37
C TYR A 80 1.50 -8.95 -3.20
N ALA A 81 0.31 -8.37 -3.08
CA ALA A 81 -0.07 -7.54 -1.95
C ALA A 81 0.05 -8.30 -0.62
N ASN A 82 -0.42 -9.55 -0.57
CA ASN A 82 -0.28 -10.40 0.61
C ASN A 82 1.19 -10.79 0.91
N ALA A 83 2.01 -11.00 -0.12
CA ALA A 83 3.43 -11.31 0.07
C ALA A 83 4.22 -10.10 0.60
N MET A 84 4.04 -8.93 -0.02
CA MET A 84 4.68 -7.66 0.36
C MET A 84 4.41 -7.27 1.80
N THR A 85 3.17 -7.47 2.20
CA THR A 85 2.71 -7.26 3.56
C THR A 85 3.56 -7.98 4.60
N GLY A 86 3.85 -9.27 4.36
CA GLY A 86 4.71 -10.05 5.25
C GLY A 86 6.15 -9.55 5.24
N PHE A 87 6.63 -9.13 4.07
CA PHE A 87 7.99 -8.62 3.90
C PHE A 87 8.22 -7.26 4.57
N PHE A 88 7.31 -6.29 4.44
CA PHE A 88 7.48 -4.94 5.01
C PHE A 88 7.24 -4.89 6.52
N LYS A 89 6.59 -5.91 7.10
CA LYS A 89 6.24 -5.95 8.53
C LYS A 89 7.43 -5.74 9.47
N ASP A 90 8.59 -6.27 9.10
CA ASP A 90 9.81 -6.20 9.92
C ASP A 90 10.82 -5.16 9.40
N LYS A 91 10.39 -4.30 8.46
CA LYS A 91 11.22 -3.24 7.87
C LYS A 91 10.90 -1.90 8.53
N ASN A 92 11.92 -1.06 8.70
CA ASN A 92 11.78 0.26 9.33
C ASN A 92 11.26 1.31 8.32
N VAL A 93 10.05 1.11 7.81
CA VAL A 93 9.36 1.98 6.85
C VAL A 93 7.89 2.12 7.21
N VAL A 94 7.30 3.27 6.89
CA VAL A 94 5.85 3.49 7.05
C VAL A 94 5.13 2.99 5.81
N ASN A 95 4.01 2.30 5.97
CA ASN A 95 3.22 1.79 4.84
C ASN A 95 1.96 2.63 4.70
N TYR A 96 1.79 3.28 3.55
CA TYR A 96 0.58 4.03 3.20
C TYR A 96 -0.23 3.29 2.15
N THR A 97 -1.54 3.39 2.23
CA THR A 97 -2.46 2.96 1.17
C THR A 97 -3.42 4.10 0.86
N PHE A 98 -3.46 4.52 -0.41
CA PHE A 98 -4.36 5.58 -0.86
C PHE A 98 -5.26 5.08 -1.98
N SER A 99 -6.50 5.57 -2.03
CA SER A 99 -7.43 5.30 -3.13
C SER A 99 -7.79 6.57 -3.87
N GLY A 100 -7.77 6.52 -5.21
CA GLY A 100 -8.29 7.60 -6.04
C GLY A 100 -7.52 8.92 -6.00
N VAL A 101 -6.33 8.92 -5.42
CA VAL A 101 -5.46 10.10 -5.38
C VAL A 101 -4.74 10.29 -6.72
N HIS A 102 -4.53 11.54 -7.10
CA HIS A 102 -3.79 11.91 -8.32
C HIS A 102 -2.42 12.51 -8.03
N SER A 103 -2.18 12.88 -6.77
CA SER A 103 -0.90 13.39 -6.32
C SER A 103 -0.69 13.07 -4.85
N LEU A 104 0.56 13.16 -4.43
CA LEU A 104 1.02 12.91 -3.07
C LEU A 104 1.81 14.12 -2.56
N ARG A 105 1.68 14.44 -1.28
CA ARG A 105 2.44 15.52 -0.63
C ARG A 105 3.55 14.93 0.22
N TYR A 106 4.72 15.56 0.19
CA TYR A 106 5.90 15.04 0.89
C TYR A 106 6.88 16.15 1.29
N LYS A 107 7.82 15.86 2.19
CA LYS A 107 8.97 16.72 2.49
C LYS A 107 10.22 16.24 1.75
N ASN A 108 10.93 17.11 1.07
CA ASN A 108 12.27 16.76 0.57
C ASN A 108 13.31 16.75 1.72
N ALA A 109 14.56 16.41 1.42
CA ALA A 109 15.68 16.43 2.37
C ALA A 109 15.88 17.79 3.09
N GLU A 110 15.45 18.90 2.48
CA GLU A 110 15.52 20.25 3.06
C GLU A 110 14.31 20.57 3.98
N GLY A 111 13.38 19.62 4.14
CA GLY A 111 12.15 19.81 4.93
C GLY A 111 11.06 20.60 4.22
N LYS A 112 11.22 20.94 2.94
CA LYS A 112 10.24 21.68 2.15
C LYS A 112 9.12 20.76 1.67
N VAL A 113 7.88 21.22 1.81
CA VAL A 113 6.71 20.49 1.30
C VAL A 113 6.65 20.61 -0.23
N MET A 114 6.55 19.47 -0.88
CA MET A 114 6.51 19.26 -2.32
C MET A 114 5.29 18.41 -2.68
N GLN A 115 4.94 18.39 -3.97
CA GLN A 115 3.89 17.55 -4.54
C GLN A 115 4.51 16.63 -5.60
N TYR A 116 4.08 15.37 -5.61
CA TYR A 116 4.42 14.39 -6.63
C TYR A 116 3.13 13.97 -7.35
N ASP A 117 3.07 14.21 -8.65
CA ASP A 117 1.91 13.82 -9.47
C ASP A 117 2.04 12.35 -9.87
N LEU A 118 0.99 11.57 -9.62
CA LEU A 118 0.99 10.13 -9.86
C LEU A 118 0.74 9.85 -11.34
N GLU A 119 1.58 9.01 -11.93
CA GLU A 119 1.40 8.53 -13.29
C GLU A 119 0.23 7.55 -13.37
N GLN A 120 -0.85 7.93 -14.06
CA GLN A 120 -1.95 7.03 -14.34
C GLN A 120 -1.61 6.12 -15.52
N ASN A 121 -1.11 4.92 -15.22
CA ASN A 121 -0.67 3.94 -16.23
C ASN A 121 -1.73 2.87 -16.57
N GLY A 122 -2.89 2.90 -15.91
CA GLY A 122 -3.96 1.92 -16.13
C GLY A 122 -3.75 0.58 -15.42
N GLU A 123 -2.93 0.53 -14.37
CA GLU A 123 -2.88 -0.61 -13.45
C GLU A 123 -3.90 -0.43 -12.31
N SER A 124 -4.41 -1.55 -11.79
CA SER A 124 -5.37 -1.55 -10.68
C SER A 124 -4.73 -1.13 -9.35
N TRP A 125 -3.44 -1.43 -9.20
CA TRP A 125 -2.63 -1.05 -8.06
C TRP A 125 -1.25 -0.60 -8.50
N GLN A 126 -0.69 0.40 -7.82
CA GLN A 126 0.65 0.92 -8.08
C GLN A 126 1.44 0.98 -6.77
N LEU A 127 2.71 0.60 -6.82
CA LEU A 127 3.61 0.59 -5.67
C LEU A 127 4.66 1.69 -5.86
N TYR A 128 4.87 2.46 -4.81
CA TYR A 128 5.90 3.47 -4.75
C TYR A 128 6.72 3.31 -3.48
N PHE A 129 8.01 3.60 -3.59
CA PHE A 129 8.87 3.89 -2.47
C PHE A 129 9.17 5.38 -2.40
N TYR A 130 9.28 5.88 -1.18
CA TYR A 130 9.61 7.26 -0.92
C TYR A 130 10.65 7.36 0.19
N SER A 131 11.64 8.24 0.00
CA SER A 131 12.47 8.77 1.08
C SER A 131 12.69 10.27 0.90
N PRO A 132 12.89 11.05 1.99
CA PRO A 132 13.21 12.47 1.88
C PRO A 132 14.44 12.76 1.00
N GLU A 133 15.43 11.86 1.05
CA GLU A 133 16.71 11.99 0.34
C GLU A 133 16.62 11.60 -1.15
N LYS A 134 15.84 10.56 -1.47
CA LYS A 134 15.79 9.97 -2.83
C LYS A 134 14.52 10.34 -3.60
N GLY A 135 13.51 10.92 -2.94
CA GLY A 135 12.22 11.22 -3.55
C GLY A 135 11.38 9.96 -3.77
N PHE A 136 10.51 9.99 -4.79
CA PHE A 136 9.65 8.85 -5.15
C PHE A 136 10.29 7.96 -6.21
N ARG A 137 10.03 6.66 -6.10
CA ARG A 137 10.30 5.67 -7.16
C ARG A 137 9.11 4.73 -7.29
N ARG A 138 8.57 4.63 -8.52
CA ARG A 138 7.57 3.59 -8.84
C ARG A 138 8.26 2.23 -8.92
N ILE A 139 7.62 1.21 -8.37
CA ILE A 139 8.13 -0.14 -8.23
C ILE A 139 7.18 -1.11 -8.91
N ASP A 140 7.73 -2.13 -9.57
CA ASP A 140 6.95 -3.27 -10.02
C ASP A 140 6.61 -4.17 -8.82
N PHE A 141 5.34 -4.53 -8.68
CA PHE A 141 4.87 -5.41 -7.60
C PHE A 141 5.57 -6.75 -7.58
N VAL A 142 6.10 -7.23 -8.71
CA VAL A 142 6.77 -8.55 -8.76
C VAL A 142 8.20 -8.50 -8.22
N ASP A 143 8.83 -7.32 -8.23
CA ASP A 143 10.25 -7.11 -7.89
C ASP A 143 10.45 -6.36 -6.56
N TYR A 144 9.40 -6.26 -5.74
CA TYR A 144 9.38 -5.41 -4.55
C TYR A 144 10.54 -5.65 -3.57
N GLU A 145 11.02 -6.89 -3.41
CA GLU A 145 12.11 -7.23 -2.49
C GLU A 145 13.44 -6.66 -2.97
N SER A 146 13.82 -6.97 -4.21
CA SER A 146 15.07 -6.47 -4.82
C SER A 146 15.07 -4.95 -4.89
N ALA A 147 13.93 -4.36 -5.26
CA ALA A 147 13.79 -2.91 -5.35
C ALA A 147 13.87 -2.23 -3.97
N PHE A 148 13.41 -2.90 -2.90
CA PHE A 148 13.49 -2.37 -1.55
C PHE A 148 14.94 -2.28 -1.09
N GLU A 149 15.71 -3.35 -1.27
CA GLU A 149 17.13 -3.39 -0.91
C GLU A 149 17.92 -2.33 -1.72
N GLU A 150 17.63 -2.18 -3.01
CA GLU A 150 18.26 -1.16 -3.85
C GLU A 150 17.91 0.27 -3.40
N PHE A 151 16.65 0.52 -3.04
CA PHE A 151 16.19 1.87 -2.76
C PHE A 151 16.48 2.33 -1.33
N PHE A 152 16.31 1.47 -0.32
CA PHE A 152 16.45 1.87 1.08
C PHE A 152 17.78 1.50 1.72
N ASN A 153 18.51 0.50 1.20
CA ASN A 153 19.73 -0.02 1.83
C ASN A 153 21.03 0.34 1.09
N GLN A 154 20.96 1.16 0.05
CA GLN A 154 22.11 1.87 -0.54
C GLN A 154 22.38 3.18 0.20
#